data_AF-A0A4S0JK36-F1
#
_entry.id   AF-A0A4S0JK36-F1
#
_cell.length_a   1.000
_cell.length_b   1.000
_cell.length_c   1.000
_cell.angle_alpha   90.00
_cell.angle_beta   90.00
_cell.angle_gamma   90.00
#
_symmetry.space_group_name_H-M   'P 1'
#
loop_
_entity.id
_entity.type
_entity.pdbx_description
1 polymer ?
#
loop_
_entity_poly.entity_id
_entity_poly.type
_entity_poly.pdbx_seq_one_letter_code
_entity_poly.pdbx_strand_id
1 'polypeptide(L)'
;MVPHAFGQAQLLPTMLAFLAQHPQLSLEWILEDRRPDFVAEGIDCAVRVGPVDEPRMVALPLAEVPRIVVAAPSLVQATVVHTPEQAQSLPWISLVTYYR
;
A
#
# COMPACT_ATOMS: atom_id res chain seq x y z
N MET A 1 2.66 0.17 12.21
CA MET A 1 1.49 0.58 11.40
C MET A 1 1.68 0.24 9.92
N VAL A 2 0.64 -0.27 9.25
CA VAL A 2 0.73 -0.80 7.87
C VAL A 2 -0.51 -0.40 7.07
N PRO A 3 -0.42 -0.17 5.73
CA PRO A 3 -1.58 0.19 4.91
C PRO A 3 -2.62 -0.93 4.93
N HIS A 4 -3.90 -0.57 5.01
CA HIS A 4 -4.96 -1.50 5.41
C HIS A 4 -5.05 -2.72 4.49
N ALA A 5 -5.26 -2.49 3.19
CA ALA A 5 -5.40 -3.55 2.21
C ALA A 5 -4.12 -4.39 2.06
N PHE A 6 -2.95 -3.75 2.11
CA PHE A 6 -1.66 -4.43 1.96
C PHE A 6 -1.33 -5.28 3.18
N GLY A 7 -1.53 -4.72 4.37
CA GLY A 7 -1.31 -5.40 5.64
C GLY A 7 -2.17 -6.64 5.79
N GLN A 8 -3.46 -6.53 5.45
CA GLN A 8 -4.39 -7.64 5.53
C GLN A 8 -4.15 -8.71 4.46
N ALA A 9 -3.91 -8.33 3.21
CA ALA A 9 -3.84 -9.29 2.10
C ALA A 9 -2.44 -9.92 1.92
N GLN A 10 -1.37 -9.19 2.21
CA GLN A 10 -0.01 -9.57 1.80
C GLN A 10 0.91 -9.83 3.00
N LEU A 11 0.82 -9.01 4.06
CA LEU A 11 1.79 -9.07 5.17
C LEU A 11 1.35 -9.95 6.33
N LEU A 12 0.06 -10.22 6.49
CA LEU A 12 -0.45 -11.03 7.59
C LEU A 12 0.19 -12.43 7.68
N PRO A 13 0.36 -13.21 6.58
CA PRO A 13 0.99 -14.53 6.67
C PRO A 13 2.44 -14.45 7.14
N THR A 14 3.22 -13.50 6.61
CA THR A 14 4.63 -13.29 7.00
C THR A 14 4.73 -12.82 8.46
N MET A 15 3.85 -11.93 8.89
CA MET A 15 3.78 -11.47 10.28
C MET A 15 3.50 -12.63 11.24
N LEU A 16 2.55 -13.52 10.90
CA LEU A 16 2.23 -14.69 11.72
C LEU A 16 3.42 -15.66 11.79
N ALA A 17 4.07 -15.91 10.66
CA ALA A 17 5.25 -16.77 10.60
C ALA A 17 6.44 -16.20 11.41
N PHE A 18 6.59 -14.87 11.44
CA PHE A 18 7.60 -14.18 12.24
C PHE A 18 7.31 -14.31 13.74
N LEU A 19 6.07 -14.07 14.19
CA LEU A 19 5.68 -14.23 15.60
C LEU A 19 5.84 -15.68 16.07
N ALA A 20 5.57 -16.66 15.21
CA ALA A 20 5.78 -18.07 15.52
C ALA A 20 7.26 -18.42 15.78
N GLN A 21 8.20 -17.74 15.09
CA GLN A 21 9.64 -17.91 15.29
C GLN A 21 10.17 -17.14 16.52
N HIS A 22 9.42 -16.15 17.00
CA HIS A 22 9.81 -15.28 18.10
C HIS A 22 8.71 -15.17 19.16
N PRO A 23 8.45 -16.24 19.93
CA PRO A 23 7.29 -16.34 20.84
C PRO A 23 7.31 -15.36 22.03
N GLN A 24 8.42 -14.68 22.26
CA GLN A 24 8.56 -13.66 23.31
C GLN A 24 8.13 -12.27 22.82
N LEU A 25 7.91 -12.08 21.52
CA LEU A 25 7.45 -10.82 20.96
C LEU A 25 5.94 -10.69 21.10
N SER A 26 5.51 -9.50 21.54
CA SER A 26 4.13 -9.03 21.42
C SER A 26 4.08 -7.99 20.31
N LEU A 27 3.05 -8.05 19.47
CA LEU A 27 2.87 -7.14 18.35
C LEU A 27 1.48 -6.53 18.38
N GLU A 28 1.43 -5.21 18.36
CA GLU A 28 0.22 -4.46 18.06
C GLU A 28 0.14 -4.18 16.55
N TRP A 29 -0.87 -4.76 15.89
CA TRP A 29 -1.02 -4.69 14.45
C TRP A 29 -2.00 -3.61 14.03
N ILE A 30 -1.49 -2.40 13.79
CA ILE A 30 -2.28 -1.22 13.41
C ILE A 30 -2.39 -1.13 11.88
N LEU A 31 -3.62 -1.19 11.35
CA LEU A 31 -3.94 -1.14 9.93
C LEU A 31 -4.59 0.21 9.55
N GLU A 32 -3.78 1.17 9.15
CA GLU A 32 -4.22 2.53 8.85
C GLU A 32 -3.48 3.12 7.66
N ASP A 33 -4.21 3.85 6.82
CA ASP A 33 -3.69 4.49 5.61
C ASP A 33 -3.39 5.98 5.84
N ARG A 34 -2.61 6.28 6.89
CA ARG A 34 -2.16 7.66 7.17
C ARG A 34 -0.67 7.72 7.49
N ARG A 35 -0.15 8.94 7.66
CA ARG A 35 1.19 9.12 8.21
C ARG A 35 1.11 8.96 9.74
N PRO A 36 1.95 8.12 10.35
CA PRO A 36 1.99 7.98 11.80
C PRO A 36 2.80 9.11 12.42
N ASP A 37 2.38 9.58 13.58
CA ASP A 37 3.29 10.23 14.52
C ASP A 37 3.96 9.16 15.38
N PHE A 38 5.18 8.78 15.00
CA PHE A 38 5.92 7.72 15.69
C PHE A 38 6.12 7.98 17.18
N VAL A 39 6.26 9.25 17.58
CA VAL A 39 6.53 9.62 18.97
C VAL A 39 5.23 9.69 19.76
N ALA A 40 4.23 10.44 19.26
CA ALA A 40 2.99 10.64 19.99
C ALA A 40 2.15 9.37 20.11
N GLU A 41 2.24 8.48 19.11
CA GLU A 41 1.45 7.25 19.05
C GLU A 41 2.22 6.01 19.53
N GLY A 42 3.50 6.15 19.90
CA GLY A 42 4.34 5.04 20.34
C GLY A 42 4.53 3.97 19.26
N ILE A 43 4.64 4.37 17.99
CA ILE A 43 4.83 3.45 16.87
C ILE A 43 6.32 3.21 16.68
N ASP A 44 6.76 1.96 16.72
CA ASP A 44 8.17 1.59 16.49
C ASP A 44 8.52 1.54 15.00
N CYS A 45 7.61 1.03 14.17
CA CYS A 45 7.85 0.84 12.74
C CYS A 45 6.58 1.01 11.90
N ALA A 46 6.77 1.43 10.65
CA ALA A 46 5.69 1.49 9.67
C ALA A 46 6.13 0.99 8.31
N VAL A 47 5.23 0.25 7.64
CA VAL A 47 5.36 -0.05 6.21
C VAL A 47 4.63 1.05 5.46
N ARG A 48 5.26 1.62 4.45
CA ARG A 48 4.69 2.70 3.64
C ARG A 48 5.01 2.50 2.18
N VAL A 49 4.12 2.99 1.32
CA VAL A 49 4.31 3.07 -0.12
C VAL A 49 4.40 4.54 -0.49
N GLY A 50 5.34 4.86 -1.38
CA GLY A 50 5.67 6.25 -1.74
C GLY A 50 6.92 6.76 -1.03
N PRO A 51 7.30 8.02 -1.30
CA PRO A 51 8.52 8.60 -0.77
C PRO A 51 8.49 8.76 0.75
N VAL A 52 9.67 8.64 1.36
CA VAL A 52 9.89 8.93 2.78
C VAL A 52 10.77 10.17 2.88
N ASP A 53 10.13 11.32 3.07
CA ASP A 53 10.81 12.63 3.09
C ASP A 53 11.13 13.11 4.51
N GLU A 54 11.17 12.21 5.50
CA GLU A 54 11.35 12.57 6.90
C GLU A 54 12.79 12.28 7.38
N PRO A 55 13.62 13.32 7.65
CA PRO A 55 15.06 13.15 7.91
C PRO A 55 15.39 12.35 9.18
N ARG A 56 14.42 12.20 10.08
CA ARG A 56 14.55 11.52 11.37
C ARG A 56 14.23 10.02 11.29
N MET A 57 13.93 9.51 10.10
CA MET A 57 13.56 8.12 9.88
C MET A 57 14.64 7.39 9.10
N VAL A 58 14.87 6.13 9.46
CA VAL A 58 15.59 5.19 8.61
C VAL A 58 14.57 4.51 7.71
N ALA A 59 14.69 4.72 6.39
CA ALA A 59 13.83 4.07 5.40
C ALA A 59 14.59 2.91 4.73
N LEU A 60 14.01 1.72 4.78
CA LEU A 60 14.50 0.55 4.05
C LEU A 60 13.56 0.24 2.89
N PRO A 61 14.03 0.21 1.63
CA PRO A 61 13.19 -0.24 0.52
C PRO A 61 12.86 -1.72 0.67
N LEU A 62 11.57 -2.05 0.67
CA LEU A 62 11.08 -3.43 0.80
C LEU A 62 10.71 -4.05 -0.56
N ALA A 63 10.01 -3.29 -1.40
CA ALA A 63 9.54 -3.72 -2.70
C ALA A 63 9.07 -2.52 -3.55
N GLU A 64 8.87 -2.76 -4.84
CA GLU A 64 8.14 -1.86 -5.73
C GLU A 64 6.66 -2.26 -5.81
N VAL A 65 5.78 -1.26 -5.84
CA VAL A 65 4.33 -1.46 -6.00
C VAL A 65 3.89 -0.78 -7.31
N PRO A 66 3.83 -1.52 -8.44
CA PRO A 66 3.50 -0.92 -9.73
C PRO A 66 2.02 -0.53 -9.77
N ARG A 67 1.75 0.66 -10.33
CA ARG A 67 0.37 1.09 -10.58
C ARG A 67 -0.06 0.66 -11.98
N ILE A 68 -1.17 -0.05 -12.05
CA ILE A 68 -1.74 -0.54 -13.32
C ILE A 68 -3.12 0.08 -13.56
N VAL A 69 -3.46 0.25 -14.84
CA VAL A 69 -4.83 0.58 -15.26
C VAL A 69 -5.53 -0.73 -15.58
N VAL A 70 -6.72 -0.90 -15.02
CA VAL A 70 -7.57 -2.07 -15.29
C VAL A 70 -8.92 -1.59 -15.78
N ALA A 71 -9.56 -2.41 -16.61
CA ALA A 71 -10.88 -2.14 -17.15
C ALA A 71 -11.71 -3.43 -17.14
N ALA A 72 -13.03 -3.28 -16.99
CA ALA A 72 -13.93 -4.40 -17.17
C ALA A 72 -13.84 -4.89 -18.63
N PRO A 73 -13.88 -6.21 -18.89
CA PRO A 73 -13.80 -6.75 -20.26
C PRO A 73 -14.82 -6.11 -21.22
N SER A 74 -16.03 -5.81 -20.74
CA SER A 74 -17.09 -5.16 -21.52
C SER A 74 -16.73 -3.77 -22.02
N LEU A 75 -15.87 -3.03 -21.32
CA LEU A 75 -15.44 -1.69 -21.71
C LEU A 75 -14.43 -1.73 -22.87
N VAL A 76 -13.46 -2.67 -22.80
CA VAL A 76 -12.35 -2.76 -23.77
C VAL A 76 -12.69 -3.56 -25.03
N GLN A 77 -13.71 -4.41 -24.99
CA GLN A 77 -14.24 -5.08 -26.18
C GLN A 77 -14.92 -4.09 -27.14
N ALA A 78 -15.55 -3.04 -26.61
CA ALA A 78 -16.21 -2.01 -27.39
C ALA A 78 -15.25 -0.91 -27.88
N THR A 79 -14.09 -0.75 -27.23
CA THR A 79 -13.10 0.28 -27.57
C THR A 79 -11.70 -0.18 -27.21
N VAL A 80 -10.83 -0.25 -28.21
CA VAL A 80 -9.40 -0.56 -28.00
C VAL A 80 -8.65 0.74 -27.66
N VAL A 81 -7.91 0.71 -26.55
CA VAL A 81 -7.10 1.84 -26.07
C VAL A 81 -5.64 1.55 -26.41
N HIS A 82 -5.03 2.41 -27.24
CA HIS A 82 -3.63 2.34 -27.65
C HIS A 82 -2.77 3.42 -27.00
N THR A 83 -3.37 4.52 -26.52
CA THR A 83 -2.65 5.61 -25.84
C THR A 83 -3.33 6.02 -24.53
N PRO A 84 -2.59 6.59 -23.56
CA PRO A 84 -3.16 7.06 -22.30
C PRO A 84 -4.25 8.13 -22.47
N GLU A 85 -4.15 8.98 -23.48
CA GLU A 85 -5.11 10.06 -23.76
C GLU A 85 -6.48 9.50 -24.15
N GLN A 86 -6.50 8.39 -24.89
CA GLN A 86 -7.75 7.72 -25.27
C GLN A 86 -8.51 7.19 -24.04
N ALA A 87 -7.78 6.68 -23.03
CA ALA A 87 -8.38 6.19 -21.80
C ALA A 87 -9.12 7.28 -21.02
N GLN A 88 -8.68 8.55 -21.13
CA GLN A 88 -9.32 9.67 -20.42
C GLN A 88 -10.74 9.95 -20.89
N SER A 89 -11.09 9.53 -22.11
CA SER A 89 -12.42 9.70 -22.69
C SER A 89 -13.41 8.60 -22.29
N LEU A 90 -12.92 7.50 -21.73
CA LEU A 90 -13.76 6.39 -21.24
C LEU A 90 -14.31 6.71 -19.84
N PRO A 91 -15.42 6.07 -19.41
CA PRO A 91 -15.83 6.10 -18.01
C PRO A 91 -14.72 5.50 -17.14
N TRP A 92 -14.14 6.30 -16.26
CA TRP A 92 -13.11 5.85 -15.34
C TRP A 92 -13.44 6.28 -13.92
N ILE A 93 -12.99 5.46 -12.97
CA ILE A 93 -12.93 5.80 -11.57
C ILE A 93 -11.48 5.71 -11.13
N SER A 94 -11.09 6.57 -10.21
CA SER A 94 -9.82 6.43 -9.52
C SER A 94 -10.11 6.36 -8.04
N LEU A 95 -9.49 5.40 -7.38
CA LEU A 95 -9.32 5.47 -5.94
C LEU A 95 -8.22 6.51 -5.71
N VAL A 96 -8.61 7.70 -5.25
CA VAL A 96 -7.68 8.81 -4.95
C VAL A 96 -6.80 8.51 -3.73
N THR A 97 -6.85 7.29 -3.22
CA THR A 97 -6.39 6.96 -1.88
C THR A 97 -4.89 6.62 -1.82
N TYR A 98 -4.21 7.42 -1.00
CA TYR A 98 -3.07 7.14 -0.13
C TYR A 98 -1.67 6.88 -0.70
N TYR A 99 -1.46 6.91 -2.01
CA TYR A 99 -0.12 6.81 -2.61
C TYR A 99 0.17 8.03 -3.50
N ARG A 100 0.42 9.19 -2.86
CA ARG A 100 1.07 10.33 -3.51
C ARG A 100 2.53 10.36 -3.13
#